data_AF-A0A2G1ZUJ5-F1
#
_entry.id   AF-A0A2G1ZUJ5-F1
#
_cell.length_a   1.000
_cell.length_b   1.000
_cell.length_c   1.000
_cell.angle_alpha   90.00
_cell.angle_beta   90.00
_cell.angle_gamma   90.00
#
_symmetry.space_group_name_H-M   'P 1'
#
loop_
_entity.id
_entity.type
_entity.pdbx_description
1 polymer ?
#
loop_
_entity_poly.entity_id
_entity_poly.type
_entity_poly.pdbx_seq_one_letter_code
_entity_poly.pdbx_strand_id
1 'polypeptide(L)'
;ARQKHCPVFNTEVLGWRQSKDTGPVVKTAAGEIAGHVKDALQEALMGLGEVQREIVVLFHQLDWSISTIATHMDMPEGTVKSHLHRSRQKLRKILVEHATHHSRVNEVWS
;
A
#
# COMPACT_ATOMS: atom_id res chain seq x y z
N ALA A 1 39.93 -11.98 -17.45
CA ALA A 1 38.66 -12.72 -17.41
C ALA A 1 38.03 -12.51 -16.04
N ARG A 2 36.79 -12.02 -16.00
CA ARG A 2 36.04 -11.69 -14.77
C ARG A 2 35.75 -12.96 -13.96
N GLN A 3 36.06 -12.89 -12.67
CA GLN A 3 35.95 -13.95 -11.68
C GLN A 3 34.53 -14.52 -11.64
N LYS A 4 34.40 -15.81 -11.95
CA LYS A 4 33.27 -16.63 -11.51
C LYS A 4 33.73 -17.37 -10.26
N HIS A 5 33.49 -16.77 -9.11
CA HIS A 5 33.62 -17.49 -7.85
C HIS A 5 32.39 -17.19 -7.01
N CYS A 6 31.44 -18.13 -7.05
CA CYS A 6 30.35 -18.21 -6.10
C CYS A 6 30.95 -18.54 -4.73
N PRO A 7 30.80 -17.70 -3.70
CA PRO A 7 31.16 -18.09 -2.35
C PRO A 7 30.08 -19.03 -1.84
N VAL A 8 30.50 -20.24 -1.50
CA VAL A 8 29.71 -21.28 -0.85
C VAL A 8 29.19 -20.72 0.47
N PHE A 9 27.86 -20.74 0.68
CA PHE A 9 27.24 -20.44 1.97
C PHE A 9 27.68 -21.52 2.97
N ASN A 10 28.70 -21.22 3.77
CA ASN A 10 28.97 -21.98 4.98
C ASN A 10 28.14 -21.38 6.11
N THR A 11 26.97 -21.98 6.31
CA THR A 11 26.25 -21.99 7.58
C THR A 11 27.22 -22.44 8.67
N GLU A 12 27.50 -21.59 9.65
CA GLU A 12 27.79 -21.91 11.07
C GLU A 12 28.44 -20.72 11.78
N VAL A 13 27.62 -19.81 12.31
CA VAL A 13 27.92 -19.13 13.59
C VAL A 13 26.63 -19.09 14.39
N LEU A 14 26.40 -20.16 15.15
CA LEU A 14 25.51 -20.14 16.30
C LEU A 14 26.19 -19.30 17.39
N GLY A 15 25.60 -18.16 17.72
CA GLY A 15 26.14 -17.29 18.76
C GLY A 15 25.27 -16.07 19.07
N TRP A 16 23.95 -16.14 18.84
CA TRP A 16 23.05 -15.07 19.27
C TRP A 16 22.54 -15.37 20.68
N ARG A 17 23.29 -14.82 21.64
CA ARG A 17 22.93 -14.70 23.05
C ARG A 17 21.56 -14.03 23.17
N GLN A 18 20.60 -14.80 23.65
CA GLN A 18 19.26 -14.32 23.97
C GLN A 18 19.32 -13.57 25.31
N SER A 19 19.54 -12.26 25.25
CA SER A 19 19.14 -11.38 26.36
C SER A 19 17.71 -10.94 26.10
N LYS A 20 16.78 -11.59 26.81
CA LYS A 20 15.42 -11.10 27.01
C LYS A 20 15.50 -9.95 28.01
N ASP A 21 15.75 -8.74 27.52
CA ASP A 21 15.45 -7.55 28.29
C ASP A 21 14.05 -7.06 27.92
N THR A 22 13.16 -7.31 28.87
CA THR A 22 11.77 -6.88 28.95
C THR A 22 11.66 -5.36 28.84
N GLY A 23 11.06 -4.87 27.76
CA GLY A 23 10.43 -3.55 27.69
C GLY A 23 8.94 -3.72 27.43
N PRO A 24 8.05 -2.90 28.03
CA PRO A 24 6.62 -3.02 27.78
C PRO A 24 6.39 -2.66 26.31
N VAL A 25 5.83 -3.63 25.64
CA VAL A 25 5.56 -3.66 24.23
C VAL A 25 4.45 -2.64 23.93
N VAL A 26 4.84 -1.46 23.44
CA VAL A 26 3.91 -0.49 22.81
C VAL A 26 3.48 -1.07 21.45
N LYS A 27 2.70 -2.16 21.46
CA LYS A 27 2.10 -2.76 20.24
C LYS A 27 0.64 -2.35 20.03
N THR A 28 0.06 -1.52 20.90
CA THR A 28 -1.37 -1.20 20.85
C THR A 28 -1.67 0.02 19.95
N ALA A 29 -0.95 1.14 20.11
CA ALA A 29 -1.23 2.36 19.35
C ALA A 29 -0.95 2.25 17.84
N ALA A 30 0.15 1.57 17.44
CA ALA A 30 0.51 1.42 16.03
C ALA A 30 -0.48 0.51 15.26
N GLY A 31 -1.06 -0.49 15.93
CA GLY A 31 -2.05 -1.38 15.34
C GLY A 31 -3.39 -0.68 15.08
N GLU A 32 -3.83 0.15 16.02
CA GLU A 32 -5.07 0.93 15.90
C GLU A 32 -4.97 1.99 14.80
N ILE A 33 -3.84 2.70 14.71
CA ILE A 33 -3.60 3.68 13.63
C ILE A 33 -3.55 2.99 12.26
N ALA A 34 -2.87 1.83 12.16
CA ALA A 34 -2.79 1.07 10.92
C ALA A 34 -4.16 0.51 10.47
N GLY A 35 -5.02 0.13 11.43
CA GLY A 35 -6.40 -0.30 11.17
C GLY A 35 -7.23 0.80 10.51
N HIS A 36 -7.26 2.00 11.11
CA HIS A 36 -8.01 3.14 10.58
C HIS A 36 -7.55 3.56 9.17
N VAL A 37 -6.24 3.50 8.89
CA VAL A 37 -5.71 3.81 7.55
C VAL A 37 -6.18 2.79 6.51
N LYS A 38 -6.20 1.50 6.88
CA LYS A 38 -6.66 0.44 5.99
C LYS A 38 -8.15 0.57 5.67
N ASP A 39 -8.97 0.86 6.67
CA ASP A 39 -10.42 1.02 6.49
C ASP A 39 -10.74 2.23 5.62
N ALA A 40 -10.09 3.38 5.88
CA ALA A 40 -10.25 4.58 5.06
C ALA A 40 -9.80 4.36 3.60
N LEU A 41 -8.73 3.58 3.38
CA LEU A 41 -8.29 3.22 2.03
C LEU A 41 -9.30 2.30 1.35
N GLN A 42 -9.85 1.32 2.08
CA GLN A 42 -10.85 0.40 1.54
C GLN A 42 -12.13 1.14 1.13
N GLU A 43 -12.61 2.06 1.97
CA GLU A 43 -13.74 2.94 1.60
C GLU A 43 -13.43 3.81 0.39
N ALA A 44 -12.23 4.39 0.32
CA ALA A 44 -11.81 5.20 -0.82
C ALA A 44 -11.78 4.38 -2.12
N LEU A 45 -11.29 3.14 -2.08
CA LEU A 45 -11.32 2.21 -3.20
C LEU A 45 -12.74 1.80 -3.58
N MET A 46 -13.63 1.58 -2.60
CA MET A 46 -15.05 1.32 -2.84
C MET A 46 -15.76 2.50 -3.52
N GLY A 47 -15.32 3.73 -3.25
CA GLY A 47 -15.79 4.94 -3.92
C GLY A 47 -15.36 5.07 -5.38
N LEU A 48 -14.38 4.29 -5.87
CA LEU A 48 -14.03 4.21 -7.28
C LEU A 48 -15.04 3.35 -8.05
N GLY A 49 -15.30 3.71 -9.30
CA GLY A 49 -15.99 2.82 -10.23
C GLY A 49 -15.18 1.54 -10.47
N GLU A 50 -15.85 0.46 -10.86
CA GLU A 50 -15.25 -0.88 -11.00
C GLU A 50 -13.98 -0.87 -11.86
N VAL A 51 -14.05 -0.35 -13.09
CA VAL A 51 -12.91 -0.23 -14.01
C VAL A 51 -11.77 0.60 -13.42
N GLN A 52 -12.09 1.67 -12.69
CA GLN A 52 -11.09 2.54 -12.05
C GLN A 52 -10.36 1.83 -10.91
N ARG A 53 -11.09 1.03 -10.13
CA ARG A 53 -10.56 0.24 -9.02
C ARG A 53 -9.67 -0.88 -9.54
N GLU A 54 -10.14 -1.60 -10.53
CA GLU A 54 -9.40 -2.70 -11.17
C GLU A 54 -8.06 -2.20 -11.74
N ILE A 55 -8.07 -1.14 -12.55
CA ILE A 55 -6.84 -0.53 -13.08
C ILE A 55 -5.88 -0.11 -11.96
N VAL A 56 -6.37 0.45 -10.85
CA VAL A 56 -5.55 0.83 -9.70
C VAL A 56 -4.92 -0.39 -9.03
N VAL A 57 -5.70 -1.47 -8.82
CA VAL A 57 -5.20 -2.72 -8.20
C VAL A 57 -4.16 -3.38 -9.10
N LEU A 58 -4.45 -3.54 -10.39
CA LEU A 58 -3.51 -4.12 -11.36
C LEU A 58 -2.19 -3.33 -11.38
N PHE A 59 -2.26 -2.00 -11.36
CA PHE A 59 -1.07 -1.17 -11.42
C PHE A 59 -0.28 -1.11 -10.11
N HIS A 60 -0.95 -0.87 -8.97
CA HIS A 60 -0.27 -0.58 -7.70
C HIS A 60 -0.03 -1.80 -6.82
N GLN A 61 -0.85 -2.86 -6.94
CA GLN A 61 -0.74 -4.05 -6.10
C GLN A 61 -0.07 -5.21 -6.81
N LEU A 62 -0.26 -5.32 -8.13
CA LEU A 62 0.32 -6.37 -8.96
C LEU A 62 1.50 -5.88 -9.80
N ASP A 63 1.83 -4.57 -9.73
CA ASP A 63 2.92 -3.93 -10.47
C ASP A 63 2.86 -4.17 -11.99
N TRP A 64 1.67 -4.30 -12.56
CA TRP A 64 1.52 -4.47 -14.00
C TRP A 64 1.86 -3.20 -14.75
N SER A 65 2.51 -3.37 -15.91
CA SER A 65 2.80 -2.25 -16.80
C SER A 65 1.52 -1.71 -17.46
N ILE A 66 1.53 -0.45 -17.87
CA ILE A 66 0.38 0.19 -18.53
C ILE A 66 -0.01 -0.53 -19.82
N SER A 67 0.96 -1.03 -20.58
CA SER A 67 0.69 -1.78 -21.81
C SER A 67 0.03 -3.13 -21.53
N THR A 68 0.46 -3.85 -20.49
CA THR A 68 -0.18 -5.10 -20.04
C THR A 68 -1.63 -4.87 -19.62
N ILE A 69 -1.88 -3.81 -18.85
CA ILE A 69 -3.23 -3.44 -18.42
C ILE A 69 -4.10 -3.05 -19.63
N ALA A 70 -3.55 -2.27 -20.56
CA ALA A 70 -4.24 -1.86 -21.79
C ALA A 70 -4.70 -3.08 -22.60
N THR A 71 -3.83 -4.08 -22.79
CA THR A 71 -4.18 -5.33 -23.46
C THR A 71 -5.19 -6.15 -22.67
N HIS A 72 -5.02 -6.26 -21.35
CA HIS A 72 -5.92 -7.06 -20.50
C HIS A 72 -7.34 -6.50 -20.48
N MET A 73 -7.47 -5.19 -20.41
CA MET A 73 -8.75 -4.48 -20.31
C MET A 73 -9.34 -4.09 -21.67
N ASP A 74 -8.71 -4.50 -22.77
CA ASP A 74 -9.08 -4.15 -24.15
C ASP A 74 -9.30 -2.64 -24.36
N MET A 75 -8.36 -1.82 -23.88
CA MET A 75 -8.45 -0.37 -23.98
C MET A 75 -7.12 0.29 -24.36
N PRO A 76 -7.11 1.47 -25.01
CA PRO A 76 -5.87 2.18 -25.33
C PRO A 76 -5.08 2.60 -24.08
N GLU A 77 -3.74 2.62 -24.17
CA GLU A 77 -2.89 3.08 -23.07
C GLU A 77 -3.23 4.50 -22.58
N GLY A 78 -3.63 5.39 -23.49
CA GLY A 78 -4.08 6.74 -23.15
C GLY A 78 -5.32 6.75 -22.24
N THR A 79 -6.21 5.78 -22.46
CA THR A 79 -7.40 5.56 -21.61
C THR A 79 -6.99 5.04 -20.25
N VAL A 80 -6.10 4.04 -20.18
CA VAL A 80 -5.57 3.53 -18.89
C VAL A 80 -4.91 4.65 -18.08
N LYS A 81 -4.05 5.46 -18.71
CA LYS A 81 -3.41 6.63 -18.08
C LYS A 81 -4.43 7.64 -17.55
N SER A 82 -5.47 7.92 -18.34
CA SER A 82 -6.56 8.82 -17.95
C SER A 82 -7.37 8.27 -16.78
N HIS A 83 -7.65 6.97 -16.76
CA HIS A 83 -8.28 6.28 -15.65
C HIS A 83 -7.43 6.36 -14.38
N LEU A 84 -6.13 6.01 -14.45
CA LEU A 84 -5.21 6.11 -13.31
C LEU A 84 -5.16 7.54 -12.73
N HIS A 85 -5.09 8.55 -13.59
CA HIS A 85 -5.08 9.94 -13.15
C HIS A 85 -6.37 10.31 -12.39
N ARG A 86 -7.53 10.02 -12.98
CA ARG A 86 -8.84 10.31 -12.37
C ARG A 86 -9.05 9.52 -11.08
N SER A 87 -8.65 8.24 -11.05
CA SER A 87 -8.71 7.40 -9.85
C SER A 87 -7.86 8.00 -8.72
N ARG A 88 -6.63 8.40 -9.00
CA ARG A 88 -5.74 9.04 -8.00
C ARG A 88 -6.31 10.35 -7.46
N GLN A 89 -6.89 11.18 -8.32
CA GLN A 89 -7.58 12.41 -7.88
C GLN A 89 -8.77 12.09 -6.97
N LYS A 90 -9.58 11.11 -7.32
CA LYS A 90 -10.75 10.69 -6.54
C LYS A 90 -10.34 10.10 -5.19
N LEU A 91 -9.34 9.21 -5.18
CA LEU A 91 -8.76 8.66 -3.95
C LEU A 91 -8.21 9.76 -3.04
N ARG A 92 -7.43 10.71 -3.59
CA ARG A 92 -6.92 11.84 -2.81
C ARG A 92 -8.04 12.65 -2.18
N LYS A 93 -9.12 12.93 -2.93
CA LYS A 93 -10.26 13.68 -2.42
C LYS A 93 -10.91 12.96 -1.24
N ILE A 94 -11.22 11.67 -1.40
CA ILE A 94 -11.87 10.87 -0.34
C ILE A 94 -10.97 10.79 0.89
N LEU A 95 -9.67 10.51 0.73
CA LEU A 95 -8.73 10.40 1.85
C LEU A 95 -8.56 11.73 2.60
N VAL A 96 -8.52 12.87 1.90
CA VAL A 96 -8.47 14.20 2.53
C VAL A 96 -9.74 14.51 3.31
N GLU A 97 -10.92 14.17 2.75
CA GLU A 97 -12.20 14.30 3.44
C GLU A 97 -12.25 13.41 4.69
N HIS A 98 -11.73 12.18 4.62
CA HIS A 98 -11.69 11.26 5.75
C HIS A 98 -10.72 11.73 6.85
N ALA A 99 -9.53 12.20 6.47
CA ALA A 99 -8.54 12.74 7.41
C ALA A 99 -9.05 14.00 8.13
N THR A 100 -9.73 14.89 7.41
CA THR A 100 -10.30 16.11 8.00
C THR A 100 -11.47 15.81 8.94
N HIS A 101 -12.37 14.88 8.58
CA HIS A 101 -13.43 14.45 9.49
C HIS A 101 -12.87 13.79 10.76
N HIS A 102 -11.88 12.90 10.62
CA HIS A 102 -11.30 12.21 11.77
C HIS A 102 -10.55 13.16 12.72
N SER A 103 -9.86 14.17 12.18
CA SER A 103 -9.21 15.22 12.99
C SER A 103 -10.24 16.00 13.81
N ARG A 104 -11.37 16.37 13.20
CA ARG A 104 -12.44 17.13 13.87
C ARG A 104 -13.17 16.30 14.93
N VAL A 105 -13.37 15.00 14.71
CA VAL A 105 -14.00 14.11 15.70
C VAL A 105 -13.10 13.95 16.93
N ASN A 106 -11.78 13.81 16.75
CA ASN A 106 -10.83 13.75 17.86
C ASN A 106 -10.81 15.03 18.72
N GLU A 107 -10.95 16.20 18.09
CA GLU A 107 -11.01 17.49 18.80
C GLU A 107 -12.31 17.70 19.59
N VAL A 108 -13.42 17.13 19.12
CA VAL A 108 -14.75 17.29 19.74
C VAL A 108 -15.00 16.31 20.89
N TRP A 109 -14.25 15.21 20.94
CA TRP A 109 -14.33 14.20 22.00
C TRP A 109 -13.17 14.27 23.02
N SER A 110 -12.41 15.37 23.02
CA SER A 110 -11.46 15.74 24.09
C SER A 110 -12.05 16.83 24.97
#